data_AF-W0G5H4-F1
#
_entry.id   AF-W0G5H4-F1
#
_cell.length_a   1.000
_cell.length_b   1.000
_cell.length_c   1.000
_cell.angle_alpha   90.00
_cell.angle_beta   90.00
_cell.angle_gamma   90.00
#
_symmetry.space_group_name_H-M   'P 1'
#
loop_
_entity.id
_entity.type
_entity.pdbx_description
1 polymer ?
#
loop_
_entity_poly.entity_id
_entity_poly.type
_entity_poly.pdbx_seq_one_letter_code
_entity_poly.pdbx_strand_id
1 'polypeptide(L)'
;MKLTATIFAFTVAVAAACDTQPWGQCGNSHGAGCCPDEYYCQPWSDGYYQCMPTPEQCSGQVTDVEWTGETLSTLYGIQPADCCAKCASTDGCQAYTFINNNPGSPKCVLKRSKGNQKRKVGAVSGVRN
;
A
#
# COMPACT_ATOMS: atom_id res chain seq x y z
N MET A 1 46.93 -36.00 2.92
CA MET A 1 46.07 -34.85 3.29
C MET A 1 45.58 -34.22 1.98
N LYS A 2 44.34 -34.50 1.57
CA LYS A 2 43.70 -33.88 0.40
C LYS A 2 42.39 -33.27 0.90
N LEU A 3 42.38 -31.95 1.06
CA LEU A 3 41.15 -31.20 1.33
C LEU A 3 40.52 -30.87 -0.01
N THR A 4 39.38 -31.50 -0.30
CA THR A 4 38.55 -31.19 -1.45
C THR A 4 37.48 -30.21 -0.98
N ALA A 5 37.58 -28.95 -1.42
CA ALA A 5 36.56 -27.94 -1.14
C ALA A 5 35.46 -28.01 -2.21
N THR A 6 34.26 -28.40 -1.81
CA THR A 6 33.09 -28.43 -2.68
C THR A 6 32.41 -27.06 -2.66
N ILE A 7 32.52 -26.30 -3.76
CA ILE A 7 31.86 -25.00 -3.92
C ILE A 7 30.40 -25.27 -4.32
N PHE A 8 29.46 -25.02 -3.41
CA PHE A 8 28.04 -24.97 -3.73
C PHE A 8 27.71 -23.60 -4.32
N ALA A 9 27.43 -23.56 -5.63
CA ALA A 9 26.88 -22.37 -6.28
C ALA A 9 25.40 -22.24 -5.92
N PHE A 10 25.09 -21.39 -4.95
CA PHE A 10 23.70 -20.98 -4.67
C PHE A 10 23.29 -19.96 -5.73
N THR A 11 22.45 -20.35 -6.68
CA THR A 11 21.76 -19.40 -7.56
C THR A 11 20.75 -18.63 -6.73
N VAL A 12 21.08 -17.40 -6.33
CA VAL A 12 20.11 -16.47 -5.77
C VAL A 12 19.18 -16.06 -6.93
N ALA A 13 17.93 -16.50 -6.88
CA ALA A 13 16.90 -15.98 -7.75
C ALA A 13 16.67 -14.52 -7.35
N VAL A 14 17.29 -13.58 -8.07
CA VAL A 14 16.99 -12.17 -7.93
C VAL A 14 15.56 -12.00 -8.43
N ALA A 15 14.63 -11.65 -7.53
CA ALA A 15 13.28 -11.27 -7.95
C ALA A 15 13.43 -10.17 -9.00
N ALA A 16 12.69 -10.27 -10.12
CA ALA A 16 12.72 -9.26 -11.16
C ALA A 16 12.52 -7.89 -10.51
N ALA A 17 13.51 -7.01 -10.67
CA ALA A 17 13.44 -5.67 -10.12
C ALA A 17 12.21 -4.97 -10.70
N CYS A 18 11.54 -4.17 -9.90
CA CYS A 18 10.42 -3.42 -10.43
C CYS A 18 10.93 -2.35 -11.40
N ASP A 19 10.55 -2.46 -12.68
CA ASP A 19 10.95 -1.51 -13.73
C ASP A 19 10.10 -0.23 -13.77
N THR A 20 8.96 -0.20 -13.05
CA THR A 20 8.10 0.99 -12.99
C THR A 20 8.85 2.14 -12.35
N GLN A 21 8.92 3.29 -13.01
CA GLN A 21 9.59 4.46 -12.45
C GLN A 21 8.81 5.05 -11.26
N PRO A 22 9.48 5.74 -10.31
CA PRO A 22 8.81 6.64 -9.37
C PRO A 22 7.83 7.56 -10.11
N TRP A 23 6.62 7.74 -9.58
CA TRP A 23 5.54 8.52 -10.22
C TRP A 23 5.05 7.96 -11.56
N GLY A 24 5.54 6.80 -11.99
CA GLY A 24 5.10 6.10 -13.19
C GLY A 24 3.75 5.41 -12.99
N GLN A 25 3.09 5.09 -14.11
CA GLN A 25 1.86 4.31 -14.07
C GLN A 25 2.18 2.87 -13.67
N CYS A 26 1.53 2.39 -12.61
CA CYS A 26 1.78 1.07 -12.05
C CYS A 26 0.59 0.12 -12.19
N GLY A 27 -0.56 0.56 -12.70
CA GLY A 27 -1.72 -0.33 -12.82
C GLY A 27 -3.03 0.37 -13.14
N ASN A 28 -4.12 -0.37 -12.92
CA ASN A 28 -5.51 0.06 -13.08
C ASN A 28 -6.45 -0.92 -12.32
N SER A 29 -7.77 -0.78 -12.47
CA SER A 29 -8.80 -1.58 -11.79
C SER A 29 -8.75 -3.09 -12.03
N HIS A 30 -8.02 -3.54 -13.06
CA HIS A 30 -7.80 -4.95 -13.35
C HIS A 30 -6.60 -5.53 -12.57
N GLY A 31 -5.74 -4.68 -12.01
CA GLY A 31 -4.62 -5.09 -11.18
C GLY A 31 -3.55 -4.01 -11.04
N ALA A 32 -2.92 -4.03 -9.87
CA ALA A 32 -1.69 -3.29 -9.60
C ALA A 32 -0.46 -4.12 -10.01
N GLY A 33 0.44 -3.50 -10.75
CA GLY A 33 1.81 -3.94 -10.94
C GLY A 33 2.69 -3.51 -9.76
N CYS A 34 3.99 -3.73 -9.90
CA CYS A 34 4.95 -3.36 -8.89
C CYS A 34 5.27 -1.86 -8.90
N CYS A 35 5.84 -1.39 -7.79
CA CYS A 35 6.56 -0.12 -7.68
C CYS A 35 7.95 -0.35 -7.11
N PRO A 36 8.91 0.59 -7.28
CA PRO A 36 10.21 0.54 -6.63
C PRO A 36 10.09 0.50 -5.11
N ASP A 37 11.19 0.13 -4.43
CA ASP A 37 11.28 0.19 -2.97
C ASP A 37 10.92 1.60 -2.47
N GLU A 38 10.24 1.68 -1.32
CA GLU A 38 9.65 2.90 -0.74
C GLU A 38 8.49 3.51 -1.54
N TYR A 39 8.04 2.89 -2.65
CA TYR A 39 6.85 3.29 -3.39
C TYR A 39 5.76 2.22 -3.34
N TYR A 40 4.50 2.66 -3.42
CA TYR A 40 3.34 1.77 -3.54
C TYR A 40 2.47 2.18 -4.71
N CYS A 41 1.65 1.25 -5.21
CA CYS A 41 0.78 1.52 -6.34
C CYS A 41 -0.55 2.13 -5.88
N GLN A 42 -0.68 3.45 -5.98
CA GLN A 42 -1.84 4.21 -5.51
C GLN A 42 -2.96 4.27 -6.57
N PRO A 43 -4.19 3.84 -6.24
CA PRO A 43 -5.34 4.02 -7.13
C PRO A 43 -5.84 5.47 -7.20
N TRP A 44 -5.81 6.08 -8.38
CA TRP A 44 -6.38 7.42 -8.62
C TRP A 44 -7.66 7.38 -9.45
N SER A 45 -7.80 6.43 -10.35
CA SER A 45 -9.05 6.17 -11.07
C SER A 45 -9.07 4.72 -11.55
N ASP A 46 -10.21 4.26 -12.07
CA ASP A 46 -10.31 2.90 -12.62
C ASP A 46 -9.26 2.60 -13.70
N GLY A 47 -8.82 3.60 -14.47
CA GLY A 47 -7.83 3.42 -15.54
C GLY A 47 -6.39 3.75 -15.17
N TYR A 48 -6.13 4.32 -14.00
CA TYR A 48 -4.84 4.92 -13.68
C TYR A 48 -4.45 4.78 -12.22
N TYR A 49 -3.48 3.90 -11.96
CA TYR A 49 -2.77 3.81 -10.68
C TYR A 49 -1.33 4.27 -10.87
N GLN A 50 -0.72 4.85 -9.84
CA GLN A 50 0.61 5.46 -9.92
C GLN A 50 1.51 5.04 -8.77
N CYS A 51 2.81 4.87 -9.04
CA CYS A 51 3.79 4.70 -7.98
C CYS A 51 3.94 5.98 -7.17
N MET A 52 3.55 5.91 -5.91
CA MET A 52 3.58 7.03 -4.97
C MET A 52 4.51 6.72 -3.79
N PRO A 53 5.23 7.72 -3.25
CA PRO A 53 6.06 7.51 -2.07
C PRO A 53 5.23 6.98 -0.89
N THR A 54 5.75 6.00 -0.18
CA THR A 54 5.13 5.44 1.02
C THR A 54 5.06 6.50 2.11
N PRO A 55 3.89 6.70 2.76
CA PRO A 55 3.78 7.65 3.87
C PRO A 55 4.66 7.24 5.06
N GLU A 56 5.43 8.18 5.60
CA GLU A 56 6.47 7.93 6.63
C GLU A 56 5.94 7.22 7.89
N GLN A 57 4.73 7.57 8.35
CA GLN A 57 4.14 6.99 9.57
C GLN A 57 3.32 5.73 9.32
N CYS A 58 3.18 5.30 8.06
CA CYS A 58 2.37 4.13 7.71
C CYS A 58 3.03 3.24 6.67
N SER A 59 3.51 2.09 7.13
CA SER A 59 4.07 1.04 6.31
C SER A 59 3.00 0.08 5.76
N GLY A 60 3.43 -0.88 4.94
CA GLY A 60 2.57 -1.96 4.44
C GLY A 60 1.39 -1.46 3.63
N GLN A 61 1.63 -0.53 2.69
CA GLN A 61 0.63 -0.07 1.75
C GLN A 61 0.19 -1.22 0.85
N VAL A 62 -1.09 -1.58 0.89
CA VAL A 62 -1.66 -2.65 0.08
C VAL A 62 -2.75 -2.09 -0.82
N THR A 63 -2.50 -2.18 -2.12
CA THR A 63 -3.40 -1.75 -3.18
C THR A 63 -4.58 -2.71 -3.32
N ASP A 64 -5.74 -2.16 -3.69
CA ASP A 64 -7.01 -2.87 -3.89
C ASP A 64 -7.50 -3.66 -2.67
N VAL A 65 -7.16 -3.17 -1.48
CA VAL A 65 -7.51 -3.83 -0.22
C VAL A 65 -8.14 -2.83 0.75
N GLU A 66 -9.17 -3.31 1.43
CA GLU A 66 -9.80 -2.72 2.60
C GLU A 66 -9.42 -3.52 3.85
N TRP A 67 -9.01 -2.80 4.89
CA TRP A 67 -8.85 -3.33 6.24
C TRP A 67 -10.22 -3.43 6.92
N THR A 68 -10.59 -4.64 7.34
CA THR A 68 -11.92 -4.90 7.90
C THR A 68 -12.03 -4.60 9.40
N GLY A 69 -10.97 -4.11 10.04
CA GLY A 69 -11.01 -3.77 11.45
C GLY A 69 -12.04 -2.68 11.79
N GLU A 70 -12.27 -2.52 13.09
CA GLU A 70 -13.25 -1.57 13.63
C GLU A 70 -12.93 -0.15 13.15
N THR A 71 -13.94 0.56 12.65
CA THR A 71 -13.79 1.95 12.19
C THR A 71 -13.82 2.89 13.38
N LEU A 72 -12.78 3.72 13.51
CA LEU A 72 -12.72 4.81 14.49
C LEU A 72 -13.39 6.08 13.98
N SER A 73 -13.08 6.45 12.74
CA SER A 73 -13.55 7.68 12.12
C SER A 73 -13.50 7.56 10.61
N THR A 74 -14.27 8.41 9.93
CA THR A 74 -14.25 8.53 8.47
C THR A 74 -14.11 10.00 8.10
N LEU A 75 -13.12 10.28 7.27
CA LEU A 75 -12.81 11.60 6.74
C LEU A 75 -13.05 11.61 5.23
N TYR A 76 -13.37 12.76 4.67
CA TYR A 76 -13.68 12.94 3.26
C TYR A 76 -12.83 14.05 2.64
N GLY A 77 -12.49 13.91 1.36
CA GLY A 77 -11.82 14.95 0.59
C GLY A 77 -10.34 15.18 0.92
N ILE A 78 -9.68 14.21 1.58
CA ILE A 78 -8.23 14.28 1.90
C ILE A 78 -7.41 13.35 1.02
N GLN A 79 -6.08 13.48 1.01
CA GLN A 79 -5.19 12.60 0.26
C GLN A 79 -4.79 11.34 1.06
N PRO A 80 -4.28 10.27 0.41
CA PRO A 80 -3.84 9.06 1.11
C PRO A 80 -2.73 9.34 2.14
N ALA A 81 -1.78 10.24 1.84
CA ALA A 81 -0.76 10.65 2.79
C ALA A 81 -1.35 11.38 4.01
N ASP A 82 -2.34 12.26 3.78
CA ASP A 82 -3.08 12.93 4.87
C ASP A 82 -3.87 11.92 5.71
N CYS A 83 -4.41 10.88 5.08
CA CYS A 83 -5.11 9.80 5.78
C CYS A 83 -4.17 9.06 6.74
N CYS A 84 -2.93 8.78 6.30
CA CYS A 84 -1.88 8.26 7.18
C CYS A 84 -1.57 9.23 8.33
N ALA A 85 -1.31 10.51 8.04
CA ALA A 85 -1.00 11.51 9.05
C ALA A 85 -2.13 11.64 10.10
N LYS A 86 -3.39 11.58 9.65
CA LYS A 86 -4.56 11.57 10.53
C LYS A 86 -4.64 10.31 11.37
N CYS A 87 -4.31 9.13 10.83
CA CYS A 87 -4.21 7.93 11.65
C CYS A 87 -3.10 8.07 12.69
N ALA A 88 -1.92 8.54 12.31
CA ALA A 88 -0.79 8.73 13.21
C ALA A 88 -1.10 9.70 14.36
N SER A 89 -1.91 10.74 14.10
CA SER A 89 -2.34 11.72 15.11
C SER A 89 -3.60 11.32 15.88
N THR A 90 -4.24 10.18 15.57
CA THR A 90 -5.49 9.75 16.22
C THR A 90 -5.19 8.63 17.21
N ASP A 91 -5.53 8.88 18.47
CA ASP A 91 -5.36 7.88 19.53
C ASP A 91 -6.15 6.60 19.23
N GLY A 92 -5.47 5.47 19.35
CA GLY A 92 -6.01 4.16 19.05
C GLY A 92 -6.09 3.78 17.57
N CYS A 93 -5.72 4.67 16.63
CA CYS A 93 -5.66 4.29 15.21
C CYS A 93 -4.42 3.42 14.94
N GLN A 94 -4.64 2.26 14.33
CA GLN A 94 -3.62 1.27 14.00
C GLN A 94 -3.49 1.04 12.48
N ALA A 95 -4.51 1.41 11.70
CA ALA A 95 -4.50 1.24 10.26
C ALA A 95 -5.47 2.23 9.60
N TYR A 96 -5.39 2.38 8.28
CA TYR A 96 -6.41 3.12 7.53
C TYR A 96 -6.73 2.42 6.20
N THR A 97 -7.89 2.75 5.65
CA THR A 97 -8.26 2.43 4.26
C THR A 97 -8.67 3.73 3.56
N PHE A 98 -7.93 4.09 2.53
CA PHE A 98 -8.24 5.21 1.64
C PHE A 98 -8.91 4.69 0.37
N ILE A 99 -10.02 5.30 -0.04
CA ILE A 99 -10.82 4.91 -1.21
C ILE A 99 -10.97 6.15 -2.08
N ASN A 100 -10.28 6.15 -3.22
CA ASN A 100 -10.35 7.28 -4.14
C ASN A 100 -11.65 7.28 -4.96
N ASN A 101 -12.06 6.09 -5.42
CA ASN A 101 -13.25 5.89 -6.23
C ASN A 101 -14.51 5.81 -5.35
N ASN A 102 -14.75 6.85 -4.54
CA ASN A 102 -15.95 7.01 -3.73
C ASN A 102 -16.82 8.13 -4.32
N PRO A 103 -18.13 7.93 -4.54
CA PRO A 103 -19.02 8.97 -5.07
C PRO A 103 -18.92 10.27 -4.26
N GLY A 104 -18.79 11.40 -4.96
CA GLY A 104 -18.68 12.74 -4.37
C GLY A 104 -17.24 13.14 -4.04
N SER A 105 -16.59 12.45 -3.11
CA SER A 105 -15.20 12.76 -2.70
C SER A 105 -14.45 11.52 -2.20
N PRO A 106 -13.10 11.52 -2.25
CA PRO A 106 -12.29 10.46 -1.68
C PRO A 106 -12.62 10.25 -0.20
N LYS A 107 -12.55 9.00 0.25
CA LYS A 107 -12.90 8.60 1.62
C LYS A 107 -11.71 7.98 2.31
N CYS A 108 -11.38 8.48 3.50
CA CYS A 108 -10.38 7.92 4.39
C CYS A 108 -11.07 7.31 5.61
N VAL A 109 -10.84 6.03 5.88
CA VAL A 109 -11.41 5.31 7.02
C VAL A 109 -10.29 4.97 7.99
N LEU A 110 -10.30 5.59 9.17
CA LEU A 110 -9.35 5.30 10.25
C LEU A 110 -9.82 4.06 11.02
N LYS A 111 -8.90 3.16 11.33
CA LYS A 111 -9.20 1.85 11.92
C LYS A 111 -8.54 1.67 13.28
N ARG A 112 -9.29 1.16 14.26
CA ARG A 112 -8.80 0.82 15.60
C ARG A 112 -7.86 -0.39 15.57
N SER A 113 -8.05 -1.26 14.59
CA SER A 113 -7.21 -2.42 14.32
C SER A 113 -7.16 -2.68 12.82
N LYS A 114 -6.14 -3.39 12.33
CA LYS A 114 -6.06 -3.77 10.91
C LYS A 114 -7.21 -4.72 10.51
N GLY A 115 -7.55 -5.67 11.37
CA GLY A 115 -8.47 -6.75 11.02
C GLY A 115 -7.93 -7.61 9.85
N ASN A 116 -8.84 -8.15 9.03
CA ASN A 116 -8.53 -8.98 7.88
C ASN A 116 -8.41 -8.15 6.60
N GLN A 117 -7.80 -8.74 5.58
CA GLN A 117 -7.79 -8.17 4.23
C GLN A 117 -9.10 -8.50 3.52
N LYS A 118 -9.73 -7.50 2.89
CA LYS A 118 -10.83 -7.71 1.96
C LYS A 118 -10.53 -6.98 0.66
N ARG A 119 -10.63 -7.68 -0.48
CA ARG A 119 -10.43 -7.05 -1.79
C ARG A 119 -11.45 -5.93 -2.01
N LYS A 120 -10.95 -4.75 -2.36
CA LYS A 120 -11.73 -3.56 -2.69
C LYS A 120 -10.97 -2.75 -3.73
N VAL A 121 -11.35 -2.93 -4.99
CA VAL A 121 -10.73 -2.23 -6.13
C VAL A 121 -10.81 -0.71 -5.93
N GLY A 122 -9.70 -0.02 -6.19
CA GLY A 122 -9.62 1.44 -6.04
C GLY A 122 -9.36 1.92 -4.62
N ALA A 123 -9.11 1.00 -3.68
CA ALA A 123 -8.69 1.33 -2.31
C ALA A 123 -7.18 1.14 -2.15
N VAL A 124 -6.58 1.85 -1.22
CA VAL A 124 -5.29 1.50 -0.64
C VAL A 124 -5.44 1.45 0.88
N SER A 125 -4.77 0.51 1.52
CA SER A 125 -4.74 0.45 2.98
C SER A 125 -3.32 0.39 3.52
N GLY A 126 -3.06 1.13 4.59
CA GLY A 126 -1.77 1.17 5.28
C GLY A 126 -1.89 0.82 6.75
N VAL A 127 -0.79 0.40 7.37
CA VAL A 127 -0.69 0.10 8.80
C VAL A 127 0.18 1.17 9.46
N ARG A 128 -0.26 1.71 10.59
CA ARG A 128 0.51 2.69 11.35
C ARG A 128 1.72 2.02 12.01
N ASN A 129 2.87 2.69 11.97
CA ASN A 129 4.10 2.26 12.63
C ASN A 129 4.05 2.41 14.17
#